data_AF-A0A059LF13-F1
#
_entry.id   AF-A0A059LF13-F1
#
_cell.length_a   1.000
_cell.length_b   1.000
_cell.length_c   1.000
_cell.angle_alpha   90.00
_cell.angle_beta   90.00
_cell.angle_gamma   90.00
#
_symmetry.space_group_name_H-M   'P 1'
#
loop_
_entity.id
_entity.type
_entity.pdbx_description
1 polymer ?
#
loop_
_entity_poly.entity_id
_entity_poly.type
_entity_poly.pdbx_seq_one_letter_code
_entity_poly.pdbx_strand_id
1 'polypeptide(L)'
;SRVSAALAPVVASLRALHGVCSQAVAAHPQKAREMEDAGKRIGVLFWQLNQGSLSQGAGGKLVQLCAAMEAADYARANAALASLTSADWDEAAAWLPSLKRVVKLRQMLV
;
A
#
# COMPACT_ATOMS: atom_id res chain seq x y z
N SER A 1 -8.14 4.88 -16.68
CA SER A 1 -6.82 4.63 -16.06
C SER A 1 -5.84 4.18 -17.10
N ARG A 2 -4.60 4.68 -17.04
CA ARG A 2 -3.44 4.17 -17.79
C ARG A 2 -2.68 3.08 -17.03
N VAL A 3 -3.13 2.76 -15.80
CA VAL A 3 -2.60 1.66 -14.99
C VAL A 3 -2.58 0.37 -15.82
N SER A 4 -1.41 -0.26 -15.92
CA SER A 4 -1.23 -1.55 -16.58
C SER A 4 -2.17 -2.61 -15.99
N ALA A 5 -2.69 -3.51 -16.83
CA ALA A 5 -3.57 -4.59 -16.38
C ALA A 5 -2.95 -5.43 -15.25
N ALA A 6 -1.62 -5.57 -15.23
CA ALA A 6 -0.89 -6.27 -14.16
C ALA A 6 -1.01 -5.58 -12.78
N LEU A 7 -1.30 -4.28 -12.74
CA LEU A 7 -1.38 -3.46 -11.53
C LEU A 7 -2.83 -3.13 -11.13
N ALA A 8 -3.82 -3.57 -11.93
CA ALA A 8 -5.23 -3.52 -11.56
C ALA A 8 -5.54 -4.18 -10.19
N PRO A 9 -5.03 -5.39 -9.88
CA PRO A 9 -5.26 -5.98 -8.56
C PRO A 9 -4.67 -5.16 -7.42
N VAL A 10 -3.52 -4.50 -7.65
CA VAL A 10 -2.88 -3.62 -6.65
C VAL A 10 -3.81 -2.48 -6.23
N VAL A 11 -4.47 -1.83 -7.21
CA VAL A 11 -5.39 -0.73 -6.93
C VAL A 11 -6.61 -1.20 -6.13
N ALA A 12 -7.17 -2.35 -6.50
CA ALA A 12 -8.32 -2.93 -5.80
C ALA A 12 -7.96 -3.30 -4.35
N SER A 13 -6.85 -4.00 -4.17
CA SER A 13 -6.36 -4.46 -2.86
C SER A 13 -6.06 -3.28 -1.92
N LEU A 14 -5.39 -2.23 -2.41
CA LEU A 14 -5.08 -1.04 -1.61
C LEU A 14 -6.31 -0.22 -1.21
N ARG A 15 -7.32 -0.13 -2.09
CA ARG A 15 -8.60 0.50 -1.76
C ARG A 15 -9.35 -0.27 -0.68
N ALA A 16 -9.40 -1.60 -0.81
CA ALA A 16 -10.03 -2.46 0.19
C ALA A 16 -9.32 -2.35 1.54
N LEU A 17 -7.98 -2.38 1.54
CA LEU A 17 -7.16 -2.21 2.74
C LEU A 17 -7.44 -0.87 3.44
N HIS A 18 -7.40 0.23 2.68
CA HIS A 18 -7.67 1.56 3.23
C HIS A 18 -9.08 1.66 3.80
N GLY A 19 -10.08 1.11 3.08
CA GLY A 19 -11.47 1.08 3.54
C GLY A 19 -11.64 0.34 4.87
N VAL A 20 -11.09 -0.86 4.99
CA VAL A 20 -11.21 -1.64 6.25
C VAL A 20 -10.45 -0.95 7.38
N CYS A 21 -9.23 -0.48 7.14
CA CYS A 21 -8.46 0.23 8.15
C CYS A 21 -9.15 1.53 8.59
N SER A 22 -9.74 2.29 7.66
CA SER A 22 -10.49 3.51 7.96
C SER A 22 -11.74 3.26 8.79
N GLN A 23 -12.46 2.18 8.54
CA GLN A 23 -13.61 1.81 9.35
C GLN A 23 -13.17 1.40 10.76
N ALA A 24 -12.11 0.60 10.87
CA ALA A 24 -11.61 0.13 12.15
C ALA A 24 -11.09 1.24 13.07
N VAL A 25 -10.57 2.34 12.50
CA VAL A 25 -10.05 3.48 13.27
C VAL A 25 -11.03 4.64 13.38
N ALA A 26 -12.24 4.51 12.84
CA ALA A 26 -13.25 5.58 12.87
C ALA A 26 -13.59 6.01 14.31
N ALA A 27 -13.53 5.08 15.28
CA ALA A 27 -13.75 5.34 16.70
C ALA A 27 -12.52 5.93 17.43
N HIS A 28 -11.37 6.09 16.75
CA HIS A 28 -10.11 6.53 17.33
C HIS A 28 -9.58 7.80 16.63
N PRO A 29 -9.85 9.02 17.15
CA PRO A 29 -9.56 10.28 16.47
C PRO A 29 -8.09 10.46 16.04
N GLN A 30 -7.14 10.00 16.85
CA GLN A 30 -5.71 10.05 16.52
C GLN A 30 -5.36 9.15 15.33
N LYS A 31 -5.88 7.92 15.30
CA LYS A 31 -5.66 6.96 14.21
C LYS A 31 -6.44 7.33 12.96
N ALA A 32 -7.59 8.00 13.09
CA ALA A 32 -8.35 8.52 11.96
C ALA A 32 -7.54 9.55 11.15
N ARG A 33 -6.83 10.46 11.83
CA ARG A 33 -5.94 11.42 11.17
C ARG A 33 -4.77 10.74 10.44
N GLU A 34 -4.16 9.74 11.07
CA GLU A 34 -3.12 8.92 10.42
C GLU A 34 -3.66 8.19 9.17
N MET A 35 -4.91 7.74 9.20
CA MET A 35 -5.54 7.05 8.08
C MET A 35 -5.90 7.99 6.93
N GLU A 36 -6.27 9.23 7.23
CA GLU A 36 -6.47 10.27 6.21
C GLU A 36 -5.16 10.56 5.46
N ASP A 37 -4.05 10.71 6.20
CA ASP A 37 -2.73 10.91 5.61
C ASP A 37 -2.28 9.70 4.79
N ALA A 38 -2.56 8.49 5.28
CA ALA A 38 -2.33 7.27 4.52
C ALA A 38 -3.16 7.22 3.23
N GLY A 39 -4.41 7.67 3.27
CA GLY A 39 -5.28 7.80 2.10
C GLY A 39 -4.68 8.73 1.05
N LYS A 40 -4.17 9.90 1.47
CA LYS A 40 -3.45 10.84 0.58
C LYS A 40 -2.23 10.18 -0.07
N ARG A 41 -1.44 9.41 0.70
CA ARG A 41 -0.26 8.70 0.15
C ARG A 41 -0.62 7.57 -0.81
N ILE A 42 -1.68 6.81 -0.54
CA ILE A 42 -2.21 5.81 -1.48
C ILE A 42 -2.70 6.50 -2.76
N GLY A 43 -3.29 7.70 -2.65
CA GLY A 43 -3.64 8.53 -3.80
C GLY A 43 -2.43 8.90 -4.67
N VAL A 44 -1.31 9.29 -4.05
CA VAL A 44 -0.04 9.56 -4.77
C VAL A 44 0.46 8.31 -5.49
N LEU A 45 0.40 7.15 -4.85
CA LEU A 45 0.75 5.88 -5.48
C LEU A 45 -0.14 5.58 -6.70
N PHE A 46 -1.46 5.77 -6.59
CA PHE A 46 -2.37 5.58 -7.74
C PHE A 46 -2.09 6.55 -8.88
N TRP A 47 -1.66 7.76 -8.56
CA TRP A 47 -1.24 8.73 -9.57
C TRP A 47 0.05 8.27 -10.27
N GLN A 48 1.08 7.86 -9.52
CA GLN A 48 2.32 7.32 -10.10
C GLN A 48 2.07 6.07 -10.96
N LEU A 49 1.19 5.17 -10.51
CA LEU A 49 0.77 3.99 -11.27
C LEU A 49 0.05 4.37 -12.58
N ASN A 50 -0.75 5.44 -12.57
CA ASN A 50 -1.39 5.95 -13.78
C ASN A 50 -0.40 6.65 -14.72
N GLN A 51 0.62 7.32 -14.18
CA GLN A 51 1.64 7.97 -15.00
C GLN A 51 2.64 6.97 -15.58
N GLY A 52 2.65 5.71 -15.11
CA GLY A 52 3.67 4.74 -15.48
C GLY A 52 5.05 5.10 -14.93
N SER A 53 5.11 5.91 -13.86
CA SER A 53 6.36 6.38 -13.24
C SER A 53 7.00 5.34 -12.33
N LEU A 54 6.34 4.21 -12.10
CA LEU A 54 6.93 3.09 -11.34
C LEU A 54 7.66 2.13 -12.27
N SER A 55 8.87 1.77 -11.88
CA SER A 55 9.63 0.70 -12.51
C SER A 55 8.91 -0.64 -12.40
N GLN A 56 9.26 -1.56 -13.32
CA GLN A 56 8.70 -2.92 -13.31
C GLN A 56 9.06 -3.67 -12.01
N GLY A 57 10.21 -3.36 -11.39
CA GLY A 57 10.63 -3.89 -10.09
C GLY A 57 9.71 -3.46 -8.96
N ALA A 58 9.48 -2.14 -8.81
CA ALA A 58 8.59 -1.61 -7.78
C ALA A 58 7.14 -2.09 -7.98
N GLY A 59 6.66 -2.10 -9.23
CA GLY A 59 5.34 -2.63 -9.59
C GLY A 59 5.17 -4.11 -9.24
N GLY A 60 6.17 -4.95 -9.53
CA GLY A 60 6.15 -6.38 -9.18
C GLY A 60 6.09 -6.62 -7.66
N LYS A 61 6.85 -5.85 -6.88
CA LYS A 61 6.81 -5.93 -5.41
C LYS A 61 5.48 -5.48 -4.84
N LEU A 62 4.83 -4.48 -5.44
CA LEU A 62 3.47 -4.07 -5.05
C LEU A 62 2.44 -5.17 -5.31
N VAL A 63 2.57 -5.92 -6.42
CA VAL A 63 1.72 -7.08 -6.70
C VAL A 63 1.95 -8.17 -5.64
N GLN A 64 3.21 -8.49 -5.32
CA GLN A 64 3.56 -9.45 -4.27
C GLN A 64 3.01 -9.03 -2.91
N LEU A 65 3.12 -7.74 -2.56
CA LEU A 65 2.56 -7.18 -1.33
C LEU A 65 1.05 -7.40 -1.27
N CYS A 66 0.32 -7.08 -2.34
CA CYS A 66 -1.14 -7.23 -2.37
C CYS A 66 -1.55 -8.70 -2.27
N ALA A 67 -0.89 -9.59 -3.02
CA ALA A 67 -1.15 -11.03 -2.91
C ALA A 67 -0.87 -11.58 -1.51
N ALA A 68 0.20 -11.12 -0.86
CA ALA A 68 0.53 -11.50 0.52
C ALA A 68 -0.52 -10.99 1.53
N MET A 69 -1.03 -9.76 1.34
CA MET A 69 -2.11 -9.22 2.18
C MET A 69 -3.42 -9.99 2.02
N GLU A 70 -3.78 -10.37 0.79
CA GLU A 70 -4.97 -11.20 0.52
C GLU A 70 -4.87 -12.58 1.17
N ALA A 71 -3.66 -13.15 1.24
CA ALA A 71 -3.38 -14.40 1.94
C ALA A 71 -3.18 -14.26 3.46
N ALA A 72 -3.30 -13.04 4.01
CA ALA A 72 -2.93 -12.71 5.40
C ALA A 72 -1.48 -13.10 5.78
N ASP A 73 -0.60 -13.25 4.80
CA ASP A 73 0.83 -13.53 4.99
C ASP A 73 1.59 -12.21 5.20
N TYR A 74 1.53 -11.70 6.43
CA TYR A 74 2.21 -10.45 6.78
C TYR A 74 3.75 -10.58 6.76
N ALA A 75 4.30 -11.79 6.84
CA ALA A 75 5.74 -12.00 6.72
C ALA A 75 6.21 -11.69 5.30
N ARG A 76 5.52 -12.22 4.29
CA ARG A 76 5.79 -11.90 2.87
C ARG A 76 5.48 -10.44 2.54
N ALA A 77 4.40 -9.88 3.07
CA ALA A 77 4.07 -8.46 2.90
C ALA A 77 5.21 -7.55 3.42
N ASN A 78 5.71 -7.83 4.62
CA ASN A 78 6.82 -7.08 5.20
C ASN A 78 8.12 -7.26 4.42
N ALA A 79 8.40 -8.44 3.89
CA ALA A 79 9.56 -8.68 3.03
C ALA A 79 9.49 -7.84 1.73
N ALA A 80 8.31 -7.75 1.10
CA ALA A 80 8.12 -6.91 -0.08
C ALA A 80 8.35 -5.42 0.23
N LEU A 81 7.83 -4.94 1.36
CA LEU A 81 8.05 -3.56 1.84
C LEU A 81 9.52 -3.28 2.16
N ALA A 82 10.24 -4.25 2.74
CA ALA A 82 11.67 -4.13 3.00
C ALA A 82 12.45 -4.04 1.69
N SER A 83 12.12 -4.87 0.70
CA SER A 83 12.75 -4.84 -0.62
C SER A 83 12.49 -3.52 -1.38
N LEU A 84 11.30 -2.94 -1.26
CA LEU A 84 11.01 -1.59 -1.78
C LEU A 84 11.84 -0.51 -1.08
N THR A 85 12.10 -0.68 0.22
CA THR A 85 12.92 0.26 1.00
C THR A 85 14.40 0.20 0.61
N SER A 86 14.90 -0.98 0.21
CA SER A 86 16.31 -1.16 -0.10
C SER A 86 16.66 -0.91 -1.57
N ALA A 87 15.73 -1.18 -2.50
CA ALA A 87 16.03 -1.20 -3.93
C ALA A 87 15.25 -0.15 -4.76
N ASP A 88 14.08 0.31 -4.31
CA ASP A 88 13.22 1.22 -5.07
C ASP A 88 12.79 2.44 -4.24
N TRP A 89 13.64 2.85 -3.28
CA TRP A 89 13.29 3.90 -2.32
C TRP A 89 12.96 5.23 -2.99
N ASP A 90 13.69 5.65 -4.02
CA ASP A 90 13.49 6.97 -4.66
C ASP A 90 12.08 7.13 -5.24
N GLU A 91 11.53 6.06 -5.81
CA GLU A 91 10.16 6.04 -6.36
C GLU A 91 9.11 5.84 -5.26
N ALA A 92 9.46 5.06 -4.23
CA ALA A 92 8.53 4.62 -3.19
C ALA A 92 8.46 5.55 -1.96
N ALA A 93 9.47 6.40 -1.72
CA ALA A 93 9.63 7.20 -0.50
C ALA A 93 8.40 8.06 -0.18
N ALA A 94 7.72 8.55 -1.23
CA ALA A 94 6.54 9.40 -1.10
C ALA A 94 5.34 8.70 -0.44
N TRP A 95 5.22 7.37 -0.55
CA TRP A 95 4.05 6.61 -0.09
C TRP A 95 4.40 5.40 0.80
N LEU A 96 5.60 4.85 0.70
CA LEU A 96 6.03 3.63 1.40
C LEU A 96 5.94 3.70 2.93
N PRO A 97 6.34 4.80 3.61
CA PRO A 97 6.22 4.89 5.07
C PRO A 97 4.76 4.80 5.54
N SER A 98 3.83 5.39 4.79
CA SER A 98 2.40 5.33 5.11
C SER A 98 1.85 3.94 4.83
N LEU A 99 2.25 3.32 3.72
CA LEU A 99 1.84 1.96 3.38
C LEU A 99 2.27 0.94 4.45
N LYS A 100 3.52 1.02 4.94
CA LYS A 100 4.00 0.21 6.07
C LYS A 100 3.11 0.34 7.30
N ARG A 101 2.68 1.57 7.64
CA ARG A 101 1.81 1.83 8.79
C ARG A 101 0.42 1.23 8.62
N VAL A 102 -0.18 1.33 7.42
CA VAL A 102 -1.49 0.72 7.14
C VAL A 102 -1.42 -0.80 7.21
N VAL A 103 -0.37 -1.42 6.65
CA VAL A 103 -0.17 -2.88 6.72
C VAL A 103 -0.03 -3.33 8.17
N LYS A 104 0.76 -2.62 8.98
CA LYS A 104 0.91 -2.90 10.41
C LYS A 104 -0.42 -2.76 11.16
N LEU A 105 -1.21 -1.73 10.85
CA LEU A 105 -2.53 -1.56 11.44
C LEU A 105 -3.46 -2.72 11.05
N ARG A 106 -3.48 -3.12 9.78
CA ARG A 106 -4.25 -4.26 9.31
C ARG A 106 -3.84 -5.55 10.04
N GLN A 107 -2.55 -5.78 10.22
CA GLN A 107 -2.03 -6.90 11.00
C GLN A 107 -2.51 -6.89 12.46
N MET A 108 -2.71 -5.71 13.06
CA MET A 108 -3.25 -5.60 14.42
C MET A 108 -4.76 -5.84 14.51
N LEU A 109 -5.47 -5.80 13.38
CA LEU A 109 -6.93 -5.98 13.30
C LEU A 109 -7.34 -7.43 13.02
N VAL A 110 -6.39 -8.31 12.68
CA VAL A 110 -6.59 -9.74 12.40
C VAL A 110 -5.99 -10.54 13.56
#